data_AF-A0A7C1VDS8-F1
#
_entry.id   AF-A0A7C1VDS8-F1
#
_cell.length_a   1.000
_cell.length_b   1.000
_cell.length_c   1.000
_cell.angle_alpha   90.00
_cell.angle_beta   90.00
_cell.angle_gamma   90.00
#
_symmetry.space_group_name_H-M   'P 1'
#
loop_
_entity.id
_entity.type
_entity.pdbx_description
1 polymer ?
#
loop_
_entity_poly.entity_id
_entity_poly.type
_entity_poly.pdbx_seq_one_letter_code
_entity_poly.pdbx_strand_id
1 'polypeptide(L)'
;MTDITEVTATGGGTVTSDGGTDIFARGVCWNESTGPTLDDDATNDGLGTGDFTSEMKNLTLGTTYYVRAFAMNSEGITYGSELTFSTLEPAGVDCVADLWVGDLDCADQVWSDYKPTYCTGVKMDDDCSLLKITFDFWGYGVDSEVVLELQLESFDTETYTGNLTLLKDALTEAEGSVITFHEGAAGTYQILTKELHLDMTWSGYDATASYQFLITPL
;
A
#
# COMPACT_ATOMS: atom_id res chain seq x y z
N MET A 1 -19.37 -3.61 -12.71
CA MET A 1 -18.18 -3.39 -11.88
C MET A 1 -18.64 -3.29 -10.43
N THR A 2 -18.06 -4.08 -9.56
CA THR A 2 -18.29 -4.11 -8.10
C THR A 2 -16.95 -4.31 -7.39
N ASP A 3 -16.94 -4.22 -6.06
CA ASP A 3 -15.79 -4.53 -5.20
C ASP A 3 -14.49 -3.86 -5.69
N ILE A 4 -14.63 -2.59 -6.06
CA ILE A 4 -13.54 -1.77 -6.58
C ILE A 4 -12.74 -1.29 -5.37
N THR A 5 -11.46 -1.63 -5.36
CA THR A 5 -10.46 -1.17 -4.39
C THR A 5 -9.44 -0.29 -5.10
N GLU A 6 -8.35 0.05 -4.40
CA GLU A 6 -7.22 0.78 -4.95
C GLU A 6 -6.51 -0.02 -6.06
N VAL A 7 -6.47 -1.35 -5.97
CA VAL A 7 -5.67 -2.18 -6.88
C VAL A 7 -6.41 -3.39 -7.46
N THR A 8 -7.69 -3.53 -7.14
CA THR A 8 -8.55 -4.60 -7.66
C THR A 8 -9.93 -4.09 -8.04
N ALA A 9 -10.60 -4.84 -8.92
CA ALA A 9 -12.00 -4.64 -9.22
C ALA A 9 -12.65 -5.95 -9.67
N THR A 10 -13.94 -6.09 -9.40
CA THR A 10 -14.73 -7.23 -9.88
C THR A 10 -15.59 -6.84 -11.07
N GLY A 11 -15.43 -7.61 -12.15
CA GLY A 11 -16.18 -7.49 -13.40
C GLY A 11 -16.81 -8.82 -13.80
N GLY A 12 -17.21 -8.92 -15.06
CA GLY A 12 -17.74 -10.15 -15.62
C GLY A 12 -18.62 -9.89 -16.84
N GLY A 13 -19.35 -10.93 -17.22
CA GLY A 13 -20.27 -10.87 -18.34
C GLY A 13 -21.09 -12.13 -18.48
N THR A 14 -21.93 -12.15 -19.52
CA THR A 14 -22.76 -13.29 -19.87
C THR A 14 -22.50 -13.64 -21.33
N VAL A 15 -22.07 -14.87 -21.59
CA VAL A 15 -21.97 -15.39 -22.96
C VAL A 15 -23.32 -16.02 -23.31
N THR A 16 -24.13 -15.34 -24.13
CA THR A 16 -25.52 -15.74 -24.43
C THR A 16 -25.64 -16.78 -25.56
N SER A 17 -24.61 -16.93 -26.39
CA SER A 17 -24.57 -17.85 -27.51
C SER A 17 -23.12 -18.22 -27.81
N ASP A 18 -22.91 -19.44 -28.28
CA ASP A 18 -21.62 -19.96 -28.73
C ASP A 18 -21.38 -19.72 -30.24
N GLY A 19 -22.37 -19.21 -30.96
CA GLY A 19 -22.28 -18.99 -32.40
C GLY A 19 -22.17 -20.29 -33.21
N GLY A 20 -22.48 -21.44 -32.62
CA GLY A 20 -22.42 -22.75 -33.26
C GLY A 20 -21.08 -23.48 -33.13
N THR A 21 -20.11 -22.94 -32.40
CA THR A 21 -18.83 -23.62 -32.09
C THR A 21 -18.44 -23.41 -30.62
N ASP A 22 -17.75 -24.40 -30.03
CA ASP A 22 -17.43 -24.37 -28.60
C ASP A 22 -16.58 -23.14 -28.21
N ILE A 23 -17.02 -22.43 -27.17
CA ILE A 23 -16.28 -21.33 -26.55
C ILE A 23 -15.16 -21.91 -25.69
N PHE A 24 -13.90 -21.62 -26.02
CA PHE A 24 -12.72 -22.13 -25.30
C PHE A 24 -11.99 -21.09 -24.47
N ALA A 25 -12.41 -19.83 -24.51
CA ALA A 25 -11.98 -18.82 -23.55
C ALA A 25 -13.06 -17.74 -23.42
N ARG A 26 -13.27 -17.25 -22.21
CA ARG A 26 -14.10 -16.07 -21.91
C ARG A 26 -13.51 -15.34 -20.73
N GLY A 27 -13.83 -14.07 -20.59
CA GLY A 27 -13.37 -13.26 -19.48
C GLY A 27 -13.59 -11.79 -19.73
N VAL A 28 -12.78 -10.96 -19.09
CA VAL A 28 -12.69 -9.52 -19.38
C VAL A 28 -11.28 -9.16 -19.81
N CYS A 29 -11.15 -8.15 -20.66
CA CYS A 29 -9.91 -7.45 -20.94
C CYS A 29 -10.03 -5.98 -20.56
N TRP A 30 -8.94 -5.36 -20.11
CA TRP A 30 -8.93 -3.97 -19.65
C TRP A 30 -7.63 -3.24 -19.99
N ASN A 31 -7.71 -1.91 -20.06
CA ASN A 31 -6.59 -1.01 -20.30
C ASN A 31 -6.94 0.40 -19.76
N GLU A 32 -5.96 1.25 -19.52
CA GLU A 32 -6.09 2.68 -19.24
C GLU A 32 -6.55 3.49 -20.47
N SER A 33 -6.43 2.90 -21.66
CA SER A 33 -6.97 3.43 -22.92
C SER A 33 -8.23 2.71 -23.37
N THR A 34 -9.10 3.43 -24.10
CA THR A 34 -10.33 2.88 -24.68
C THR A 34 -10.04 1.75 -25.67
N GLY A 35 -10.96 0.80 -25.76
CA GLY A 35 -10.94 -0.31 -26.71
C GLY A 35 -10.02 -1.46 -26.34
N PRO A 36 -9.99 -1.93 -25.07
CA PRO A 36 -9.11 -3.02 -24.67
C PRO A 36 -9.42 -4.30 -25.45
N THR A 37 -8.38 -5.11 -25.64
CA THR A 37 -8.37 -6.39 -26.36
C THR A 37 -7.58 -7.45 -25.58
N LEU A 38 -7.50 -8.69 -26.10
CA LEU A 38 -6.67 -9.74 -25.50
C LEU A 38 -5.15 -9.50 -25.59
N ASP A 39 -4.72 -8.48 -26.31
CA ASP A 39 -3.30 -8.06 -26.32
C ASP A 39 -2.95 -7.19 -25.09
N ASP A 40 -3.97 -6.73 -24.35
CA ASP A 40 -3.86 -5.99 -23.08
C ASP A 40 -3.97 -6.95 -21.88
N ASP A 41 -4.21 -6.41 -20.68
CA ASP A 41 -4.52 -7.23 -19.51
C ASP A 41 -5.87 -7.93 -19.68
N ALA A 42 -5.92 -9.21 -19.36
CA ALA A 42 -7.13 -10.02 -19.49
C ALA A 42 -7.21 -11.18 -18.49
N THR A 43 -8.43 -11.60 -18.17
CA THR A 43 -8.71 -12.85 -17.44
C THR A 43 -9.01 -14.00 -18.40
N ASN A 44 -9.01 -15.23 -17.86
CA ASN A 44 -9.61 -16.39 -18.52
C ASN A 44 -10.46 -17.15 -17.50
N ASP A 45 -11.77 -16.93 -17.56
CA ASP A 45 -12.77 -17.37 -16.59
C ASP A 45 -13.54 -18.60 -17.09
N GLY A 46 -12.92 -19.37 -17.99
CA GLY A 46 -13.35 -20.70 -18.38
C GLY A 46 -13.97 -20.79 -19.77
N LEU A 47 -14.81 -21.81 -19.95
CA LEU A 47 -15.33 -22.28 -21.23
C LEU A 47 -16.84 -22.13 -21.30
N GLY A 48 -17.39 -22.24 -22.51
CA GLY A 48 -18.83 -22.35 -22.75
C GLY A 48 -19.64 -21.07 -22.51
N THR A 49 -20.95 -21.21 -22.62
CA THR A 49 -21.93 -20.13 -22.43
C THR A 49 -22.28 -19.91 -20.95
N GLY A 50 -23.05 -18.86 -20.67
CA GLY A 50 -23.52 -18.50 -19.32
C GLY A 50 -22.74 -17.35 -18.69
N ASP A 51 -23.05 -17.11 -17.41
CA ASP A 51 -22.44 -16.04 -16.62
C ASP A 51 -21.03 -16.40 -16.17
N PHE A 52 -20.20 -15.38 -16.04
CA PHE A 52 -18.88 -15.48 -15.44
C PHE A 52 -18.55 -14.20 -14.67
N THR A 53 -17.64 -14.33 -13.72
CA THR A 53 -17.13 -13.24 -12.89
C THR A 53 -15.61 -13.23 -13.01
N SER A 54 -15.05 -12.03 -13.08
CA SER A 54 -13.63 -11.81 -13.33
C SER A 54 -13.04 -10.93 -12.25
N GLU A 55 -11.93 -11.35 -11.66
CA GLU A 55 -11.17 -10.57 -10.69
C GLU A 55 -10.00 -9.87 -11.39
N MET A 56 -10.06 -8.55 -11.52
CA MET A 56 -8.96 -7.72 -12.02
C MET A 56 -8.03 -7.39 -10.84
N LYS A 57 -6.73 -7.60 -11.02
CA LYS A 57 -5.68 -7.41 -10.00
C LYS A 57 -4.56 -6.54 -10.54
N ASN A 58 -3.71 -6.06 -9.63
CA ASN A 58 -2.53 -5.25 -9.94
C ASN A 58 -2.88 -4.00 -10.75
N LEU A 59 -4.07 -3.43 -10.50
CA LEU A 59 -4.47 -2.17 -11.09
C LEU A 59 -3.70 -1.03 -10.42
N THR A 60 -3.52 0.06 -11.15
CA THR A 60 -2.97 1.31 -10.62
C THR A 60 -4.05 2.05 -9.83
N LEU A 61 -3.72 2.53 -8.62
CA LEU A 61 -4.63 3.35 -7.81
C LEU A 61 -5.03 4.64 -8.52
N GLY A 62 -6.21 5.18 -8.19
CA GLY A 62 -6.67 6.46 -8.76
C GLY A 62 -6.89 6.47 -10.28
N THR A 63 -6.67 5.34 -10.95
CA THR A 63 -6.61 5.25 -12.40
C THR A 63 -7.95 4.83 -12.97
N THR A 64 -8.32 5.47 -14.08
CA THR A 64 -9.50 5.12 -14.85
C THR A 64 -9.16 4.02 -15.86
N TYR A 65 -9.90 2.93 -15.80
CA TYR A 65 -9.78 1.79 -16.70
C TYR A 65 -11.03 1.62 -17.56
N TYR A 66 -10.80 1.18 -18.79
CA TYR A 66 -11.80 0.70 -19.73
C TYR A 66 -11.76 -0.82 -19.72
N VAL A 67 -12.92 -1.46 -19.69
CA VAL A 67 -13.04 -2.92 -19.58
C VAL A 67 -14.10 -3.45 -20.54
N ARG A 68 -13.82 -4.59 -21.16
CA ARG A 68 -14.73 -5.29 -22.07
C ARG A 68 -14.75 -6.77 -21.74
N ALA A 69 -15.94 -7.35 -21.64
CA ALA A 69 -16.08 -8.80 -21.66
C ALA A 69 -15.66 -9.35 -23.04
N PHE A 70 -15.09 -10.55 -23.10
CA PHE A 70 -14.79 -11.25 -24.33
C PHE A 70 -15.24 -12.72 -24.28
N ALA A 71 -15.46 -13.29 -25.46
CA ALA A 71 -15.60 -14.72 -25.67
C ALA A 71 -14.91 -15.12 -26.98
N MET A 72 -14.21 -16.25 -26.95
CA MET A 72 -13.43 -16.78 -28.07
C MET A 72 -13.86 -18.21 -28.40
N ASN A 73 -14.09 -18.44 -29.69
CA ASN A 73 -14.30 -19.76 -30.28
C ASN A 73 -13.45 -19.89 -31.55
N SER A 74 -13.69 -20.94 -32.34
CA SER A 74 -12.93 -21.18 -33.57
C SER A 74 -13.17 -20.15 -34.67
N GLU A 75 -14.28 -19.40 -34.62
CA GLU A 75 -14.63 -18.38 -35.61
C GLU A 75 -13.96 -17.03 -35.31
N GLY A 76 -13.59 -16.80 -34.05
CA GLY A 76 -12.85 -15.61 -33.63
C GLY A 76 -13.18 -15.16 -32.21
N ILE A 77 -12.86 -13.90 -31.94
CA ILE A 77 -13.11 -13.24 -30.65
C ILE A 77 -14.23 -12.23 -30.84
N THR A 78 -15.21 -12.28 -29.94
CA THR A 78 -16.21 -11.22 -29.81
C THR A 78 -16.02 -10.51 -28.49
N TYR A 79 -16.15 -9.19 -28.52
CA TYR A 79 -16.08 -8.34 -27.34
C TYR A 79 -17.44 -7.72 -27.06
N GLY A 80 -17.80 -7.63 -25.78
CA GLY A 80 -18.97 -6.95 -25.30
C GLY A 80 -18.84 -5.42 -25.36
N SER A 81 -19.85 -4.77 -24.78
CA SER A 81 -19.83 -3.33 -24.54
C SER A 81 -18.68 -2.95 -23.64
N GLU A 82 -18.06 -1.81 -23.95
CA GLU A 82 -17.08 -1.19 -23.07
C GLU A 82 -17.77 -0.54 -21.89
N LEU A 83 -17.21 -0.78 -20.71
CA LEU A 83 -17.54 -0.09 -19.48
C LEU A 83 -16.30 0.62 -18.98
N THR A 84 -16.51 1.63 -18.15
CA THR A 84 -15.43 2.38 -17.49
C THR A 84 -15.61 2.26 -15.98
N PHE A 85 -14.50 2.16 -15.28
CA PHE A 85 -14.45 2.32 -13.83
C PHE A 85 -13.15 2.99 -13.44
N SER A 86 -13.09 3.54 -12.24
CA SER A 86 -11.86 4.06 -11.66
C SER A 86 -11.56 3.27 -10.40
N THR A 87 -10.32 2.84 -10.22
CA THR A 87 -9.86 2.32 -8.94
C THR A 87 -9.98 3.41 -7.88
N LEU A 88 -10.03 3.00 -6.62
CA LEU A 88 -10.03 3.96 -5.54
C LEU A 88 -8.67 4.67 -5.51
N GLU A 89 -8.70 5.98 -5.31
CA GLU A 89 -7.59 6.63 -4.62
C GLU A 89 -7.55 6.05 -3.20
N PRO A 90 -6.38 5.92 -2.55
CA PRO A 90 -6.33 5.54 -1.14
C PRO A 90 -7.28 6.46 -0.37
N ALA A 91 -8.38 5.89 0.15
CA ALA A 91 -9.52 6.69 0.58
C ALA A 91 -9.08 7.68 1.67
N GLY A 92 -9.19 8.98 1.38
CA GLY A 92 -8.88 10.06 2.33
C GLY A 92 -7.41 10.44 2.44
N VAL A 93 -6.53 9.93 1.57
CA VAL A 93 -5.12 10.34 1.55
C VAL A 93 -4.91 11.46 0.52
N ASP A 94 -5.53 12.61 0.78
CA ASP A 94 -4.98 13.88 0.23
C ASP A 94 -3.53 14.08 0.71
N CYS A 95 -3.15 13.33 1.76
CA CYS A 95 -1.97 13.54 2.56
C CYS A 95 -1.40 12.21 3.07
N VAL A 96 -0.28 11.74 2.50
CA VAL A 96 0.32 10.44 2.87
C VAL A 96 0.64 10.35 4.37
N ALA A 97 1.11 11.43 4.98
CA ALA A 97 1.35 11.50 6.41
C ALA A 97 0.10 11.25 7.27
N ASP A 98 -1.11 11.56 6.79
CA ASP A 98 -2.36 11.36 7.55
C ASP A 98 -2.64 9.88 7.82
N LEU A 99 -2.03 8.95 7.07
CA LEU A 99 -2.10 7.52 7.36
C LEU A 99 -1.56 7.18 8.75
N TRP A 100 -0.62 7.95 9.27
CA TRP A 100 0.04 7.70 10.55
C TRP A 100 -0.16 8.86 11.54
N VAL A 101 -1.27 9.60 11.46
CA VAL A 101 -1.62 10.63 12.45
C VAL A 101 -2.56 10.07 13.51
N GLY A 102 -2.28 10.38 14.78
CA GLY A 102 -3.07 9.93 15.93
C GLY A 102 -2.34 8.87 16.75
N ASP A 103 -3.10 8.02 17.43
CA ASP A 103 -2.56 6.89 18.20
C ASP A 103 -2.19 5.74 17.25
N LEU A 104 -0.99 5.17 17.45
CA LEU A 104 -0.39 4.16 16.58
C LEU A 104 -0.02 2.91 17.36
N ASP A 105 0.00 1.77 16.68
CA ASP A 105 0.62 0.55 17.16
C ASP A 105 2.07 0.48 16.68
N CYS A 106 3.02 0.57 17.62
CA CYS A 106 4.44 0.52 17.33
C CYS A 106 5.07 -0.68 18.02
N ALA A 107 5.82 -1.47 17.24
CA ALA A 107 6.36 -2.75 17.69
C ALA A 107 7.82 -2.92 17.25
N ASP A 108 8.68 -3.17 18.24
CA ASP A 108 10.07 -3.60 18.02
C ASP A 108 10.07 -4.99 17.37
N GLN A 109 10.66 -5.09 16.19
CA GLN A 109 10.69 -6.34 15.42
C GLN A 109 11.85 -7.25 15.86
N VAL A 110 12.84 -6.72 16.58
CA VAL A 110 13.99 -7.48 17.10
C VAL A 110 13.71 -7.94 18.52
N TRP A 111 13.12 -7.07 19.33
CA TRP A 111 12.88 -7.27 20.75
C TRP A 111 11.41 -7.08 21.09
N SER A 112 10.56 -8.01 20.62
CA SER A 112 9.09 -7.93 20.75
C SER A 112 8.54 -7.73 22.17
N ASP A 113 9.31 -8.12 23.19
CA ASP A 113 8.93 -7.94 24.60
C ASP A 113 9.05 -6.47 25.06
N TYR A 114 9.80 -5.65 24.34
CA TYR A 114 10.09 -4.24 24.65
C TYR A 114 9.27 -3.30 23.78
N LYS A 115 7.94 -3.38 23.95
CA LYS A 115 6.99 -2.52 23.24
C LYS A 115 6.85 -1.15 23.94
N PRO A 116 6.81 -0.03 23.20
CA PRO A 116 6.41 1.25 23.75
C PRO A 116 5.05 1.18 24.47
N THR A 117 4.91 1.93 25.55
CA THR A 117 3.62 2.09 26.25
C THR A 117 2.68 3.00 25.48
N TYR A 118 3.21 3.89 24.65
CA TYR A 118 2.45 4.71 23.72
C TYR A 118 3.25 4.95 22.43
N CYS A 119 2.52 5.23 21.36
CA CYS A 119 3.10 5.69 20.11
C CYS A 119 2.09 6.58 19.41
N THR A 120 2.54 7.74 18.95
CA THR A 120 1.68 8.73 18.32
C THR A 120 2.36 9.33 17.11
N GLY A 121 1.56 9.74 16.13
CA GLY A 121 2.04 10.47 14.97
C GLY A 121 1.34 11.80 14.78
N VAL A 122 2.08 12.78 14.29
CA VAL A 122 1.59 14.14 14.02
C VAL A 122 2.17 14.61 12.69
N LYS A 123 1.31 15.03 11.76
CA LYS A 123 1.74 15.71 10.54
C LYS A 123 2.35 17.06 10.86
N MET A 124 3.48 17.38 10.23
CA MET A 124 4.24 18.61 10.50
C MET A 124 4.11 19.69 9.42
N ASP A 125 3.61 19.34 8.23
CA ASP A 125 3.48 20.23 7.08
C ASP A 125 2.13 20.10 6.37
N ASP A 126 1.80 21.10 5.57
CA ASP A 126 0.62 21.06 4.69
C ASP A 126 0.88 20.21 3.43
N ASP A 127 2.15 20.05 3.05
CA ASP A 127 2.61 19.28 1.89
C ASP A 127 2.68 17.77 2.14
N CYS A 128 2.34 17.33 3.36
CA CYS A 128 2.16 15.93 3.72
C CYS A 128 3.41 15.05 3.60
N SER A 129 4.57 15.70 3.56
CA SER A 129 5.88 15.08 3.43
C SER A 129 6.57 14.91 4.77
N LEU A 130 6.10 15.58 5.83
CA LEU A 130 6.73 15.55 7.14
C LEU A 130 5.82 14.95 8.21
N LEU A 131 6.35 13.93 8.88
CA LEU A 131 5.67 13.18 9.93
C LEU A 131 6.54 13.16 11.18
N LYS A 132 5.97 13.56 12.31
CA LYS A 132 6.57 13.38 13.62
C LYS A 132 6.03 12.12 14.27
N ILE A 133 6.90 11.19 14.63
CA ILE A 133 6.56 10.02 15.45
C ILE A 133 7.10 10.21 16.86
N THR A 134 6.28 9.92 17.86
CA THR A 134 6.65 10.06 19.29
C THR A 134 6.23 8.81 20.06
N PHE A 135 7.19 8.19 20.75
CA PHE A 135 7.01 6.97 21.53
C PHE A 135 8.01 6.93 22.69
N ASP A 136 7.79 6.09 23.69
CA ASP A 136 8.78 5.81 24.73
C ASP A 136 9.68 4.64 24.35
N PHE A 137 10.99 4.82 24.52
CA PHE A 137 11.96 3.78 24.23
C PHE A 137 11.74 2.57 25.14
N TRP A 138 11.45 1.42 24.52
CA TRP A 138 11.26 0.12 25.18
C TRP A 138 10.22 0.09 26.31
N GLY A 139 9.28 1.02 26.30
CA GLY A 139 8.22 1.07 27.31
C GLY A 139 8.66 1.62 28.67
N TYR A 140 9.80 2.32 28.74
CA TYR A 140 10.29 2.91 30.00
C TYR A 140 9.55 4.19 30.40
N GLY A 141 8.51 4.59 29.67
CA GLY A 141 7.64 5.71 30.00
C GLY A 141 8.17 7.06 29.51
N VAL A 142 7.55 8.14 30.00
CA VAL A 142 7.75 9.51 29.46
C VAL A 142 9.17 10.05 29.60
N ASP A 143 9.96 9.53 30.54
CA ASP A 143 11.35 9.95 30.73
C ASP A 143 12.28 9.40 29.64
N SER A 144 11.83 8.40 28.86
CA SER A 144 12.54 7.81 27.72
C SER A 144 11.86 8.13 26.37
N GLU A 145 11.15 9.25 26.29
CA GLU A 145 10.50 9.70 25.06
C GLU A 145 11.52 9.88 23.92
N VAL A 146 11.16 9.36 22.74
CA VAL A 146 11.87 9.50 21.47
C VAL A 146 10.96 10.27 20.52
N VAL A 147 11.50 11.32 19.91
CA VAL A 147 10.80 12.12 18.90
C VAL A 147 11.55 12.04 17.58
N LEU A 148 10.95 11.37 16.60
CA LEU A 148 11.48 11.25 15.24
C LEU A 148 10.77 12.26 14.33
N GLU A 149 11.52 13.08 13.63
CA GLU A 149 11.01 13.94 12.56
C GLU A 149 11.40 13.30 11.23
N LEU A 150 10.43 12.68 10.56
CA LEU A 150 10.61 11.88 9.36
C LEU A 150 10.14 12.66 8.14
N GLN A 151 10.93 12.61 7.07
CA GLN A 151 10.51 12.98 5.72
C GLN A 151 10.06 11.71 4.98
N LEU A 152 8.84 11.76 4.44
CA LEU A 152 8.28 10.78 3.52
C LEU A 152 8.65 11.21 2.11
N GLU A 153 9.58 10.48 1.50
CA GLU A 153 9.96 10.72 0.10
C GLU A 153 8.82 10.30 -0.84
N SER A 154 8.89 10.71 -2.11
CA SER A 154 7.95 10.24 -3.13
C SER A 154 7.91 8.71 -3.18
N PHE A 155 6.72 8.13 -3.30
CA PHE A 155 6.56 6.68 -3.42
C PHE A 155 6.60 6.21 -4.88
N ASP A 156 6.96 4.95 -5.05
CA ASP A 156 6.85 4.22 -6.31
C ASP A 156 5.40 3.80 -6.54
N THR A 157 4.83 4.13 -7.70
CA THR A 157 3.41 3.90 -8.02
C THR A 157 3.08 2.46 -8.43
N GLU A 158 4.08 1.62 -8.70
CA GLU A 158 3.88 0.19 -8.98
C GLU A 158 3.91 -0.62 -7.68
N THR A 159 4.86 -0.30 -6.80
CA THR A 159 5.04 -1.03 -5.54
C THR A 159 4.29 -0.39 -4.38
N TYR A 160 3.88 0.88 -4.48
CA TYR A 160 3.25 1.67 -3.42
C TYR A 160 4.13 1.86 -2.18
N THR A 161 5.44 1.86 -2.38
CA THR A 161 6.44 2.04 -1.33
C THR A 161 7.18 3.36 -1.48
N GLY A 162 7.34 4.10 -0.40
CA GLY A 162 8.25 5.25 -0.35
C GLY A 162 9.33 5.07 0.70
N ASN A 163 10.41 5.84 0.57
CA ASN A 163 11.51 5.85 1.53
C ASN A 163 11.25 6.86 2.66
N LEU A 164 11.88 6.61 3.80
CA LEU A 164 11.87 7.50 4.95
C LEU A 164 13.28 8.05 5.21
N THR A 165 13.35 9.33 5.53
CA THR A 165 14.56 10.01 5.98
C THR A 165 14.32 10.59 7.38
N LEU A 166 15.14 10.22 8.36
CA LEU A 166 15.18 10.91 9.65
C LEU A 166 15.97 12.21 9.49
N LEU A 167 15.30 13.34 9.76
CA LEU A 167 15.82 14.66 9.43
C LEU A 167 16.98 15.13 10.32
N LYS A 168 17.11 14.57 11.52
CA LYS A 168 18.14 14.92 12.51
C LYS A 168 18.28 13.81 13.55
N ASP A 169 19.43 13.78 14.22
CA ASP A 169 19.65 12.87 15.36
C ASP A 169 18.53 13.05 16.40
N ALA A 170 17.92 11.94 16.82
CA ALA A 170 16.93 11.90 17.88
C ALA A 170 17.54 11.22 19.11
N LEU A 171 17.45 11.89 20.26
CA LEU A 171 18.08 11.45 21.49
C LEU A 171 17.03 11.16 22.56
N THR A 172 17.32 10.17 23.40
CA THR A 172 16.57 9.89 24.62
C THR A 172 17.50 9.36 25.72
N GLU A 173 17.05 9.38 26.97
CA GLU A 173 17.77 8.77 28.09
C GLU A 173 17.02 7.52 28.55
N ALA A 174 17.72 6.39 28.63
CA ALA A 174 17.16 5.13 29.10
C ALA A 174 18.15 4.48 30.07
N GLU A 175 17.68 4.19 31.28
CA GLU A 175 18.47 3.54 32.35
C GLU A 175 19.85 4.19 32.58
N GLY A 176 19.94 5.52 32.47
CA GLY A 176 21.17 6.28 32.68
C GLY A 176 22.16 6.27 31.49
N SER A 177 21.75 5.76 30.33
CA SER A 177 22.48 5.84 29.06
C SER A 177 21.78 6.79 28.09
N VAL A 178 22.55 7.53 27.31
CA VAL A 178 22.03 8.31 26.18
C VAL A 178 21.89 7.37 24.98
N ILE A 179 20.69 7.31 24.44
CA ILE A 179 20.35 6.56 23.23
C ILE A 179 20.19 7.58 22.10
N THR A 180 20.88 7.35 20.98
CA THR A 180 20.85 8.23 19.81
C THR A 180 20.42 7.45 18.58
N PHE A 181 19.35 7.88 17.92
CA PHE A 181 18.97 7.46 16.58
C PHE A 181 19.59 8.43 15.58
N HIS A 182 20.36 7.93 14.63
CA HIS A 182 21.17 8.75 13.76
C HIS A 182 20.40 9.24 12.54
N GLU A 183 20.61 10.51 12.18
CA GLU A 183 20.04 11.13 10.97
C GLU A 183 20.37 10.35 9.70
N GLY A 184 19.49 10.48 8.70
CA GLY A 184 19.67 9.87 7.38
C GLY A 184 18.59 8.83 7.05
N ALA A 185 18.95 7.79 6.30
CA ALA A 185 18.00 6.77 5.87
C ALA A 185 17.36 6.07 7.08
N ALA A 186 16.03 6.04 7.10
CA ALA A 186 15.25 5.61 8.27
C ALA A 186 14.26 4.49 7.98
N GLY A 187 14.21 3.96 6.75
CA GLY A 187 13.37 2.83 6.37
C GLY A 187 12.43 3.15 5.23
N THR A 188 11.25 2.52 5.23
CA THR A 188 10.25 2.61 4.14
C THR A 188 8.83 2.67 4.69
N TYR A 189 7.89 3.13 3.87
CA TYR A 189 6.47 3.06 4.16
C TYR A 189 5.71 2.39 3.00
N GLN A 190 4.57 1.78 3.33
CA GLN A 190 3.67 1.10 2.41
C GLN A 190 2.27 1.73 2.51
N ILE A 191 1.77 2.27 1.40
CA ILE A 191 0.48 2.96 1.39
C ILE A 191 -0.69 1.97 1.55
N LEU A 192 -0.61 0.79 0.92
CA LEU A 192 -1.73 -0.15 0.89
C LEU A 192 -1.91 -0.89 2.22
N THR A 193 -0.81 -1.36 2.82
CA THR A 193 -0.85 -2.01 4.14
C THR A 193 -0.90 -1.00 5.29
N LYS A 194 -0.65 0.29 4.99
CA LYS A 194 -0.50 1.38 5.97
C LYS A 194 0.62 1.12 6.97
N GLU A 195 1.62 0.35 6.56
CA GLU A 195 2.76 0.01 7.40
C GLU A 195 3.88 1.00 7.18
N LEU A 196 4.48 1.46 8.28
CA LEU A 196 5.69 2.26 8.28
C LEU A 196 6.79 1.43 8.95
N HIS A 197 7.78 1.03 8.16
CA HIS A 197 8.88 0.16 8.55
C HIS A 197 10.13 1.01 8.79
N LEU A 198 10.43 1.28 10.05
CA LEU A 198 11.66 1.95 10.44
C LEU A 198 12.83 0.95 10.43
N ASP A 199 13.93 1.35 9.81
CA ASP A 199 15.22 0.68 9.89
C ASP A 199 16.29 1.76 10.05
N MET A 200 16.60 2.08 11.31
CA MET A 200 17.48 3.19 11.67
C MET A 200 18.74 2.68 12.38
N THR A 201 19.87 3.33 12.16
CA THR A 201 21.05 3.09 13.00
C THR A 201 20.88 3.80 14.33
N TRP A 202 21.11 3.10 15.44
CA TRP A 202 21.13 3.70 16.77
C TRP A 202 22.39 3.33 17.55
N SER A 203 22.77 4.19 18.49
CA SER A 203 23.87 3.97 19.43
C SER A 203 23.45 4.28 20.87
N GLY A 204 24.04 3.53 21.81
CA GLY A 204 23.73 3.59 23.25
C GLY A 204 24.18 2.32 23.94
N TYR A 205 24.25 2.32 25.28
CA TYR A 205 24.72 1.15 26.07
C TYR A 205 26.08 0.58 25.58
N ASP A 206 26.99 1.44 25.14
CA ASP A 206 28.29 1.07 24.53
C ASP A 206 28.18 0.18 23.26
N ALA A 207 27.03 0.22 22.57
CA ALA A 207 26.74 -0.55 21.36
C ALA A 207 26.21 0.32 20.21
N THR A 208 26.20 -0.25 19.01
CA THR A 208 25.54 0.28 17.82
C THR A 208 24.80 -0.85 17.13
N ALA A 209 23.54 -0.63 16.78
CA ALA A 209 22.71 -1.63 16.13
C ALA A 209 21.71 -0.98 15.16
N SER A 210 21.04 -1.82 14.36
CA SER A 210 19.85 -1.41 13.62
C SER A 210 18.64 -1.51 14.54
N TYR A 211 17.78 -0.51 14.48
CA TYR A 211 16.49 -0.46 15.14
C TYR A 211 15.41 -0.73 14.11
N GLN A 212 14.77 -1.89 14.20
CA GLN A 212 13.72 -2.32 13.27
C GLN A 212 12.36 -2.20 13.93
N PHE A 213 11.54 -1.28 13.44
CA PHE A 213 10.26 -0.94 14.05
C PHE A 213 9.14 -0.98 13.02
N LEU A 214 8.06 -1.68 13.35
CA LEU A 214 6.83 -1.63 12.56
C LEU A 214 5.86 -0.69 13.24
N ILE A 215 5.36 0.28 12.48
CA ILE A 215 4.35 1.24 12.91
C ILE A 215 3.12 1.05 12.05
N THR A 216 1.96 0.86 12.68
CA THR A 216 0.67 0.70 12.01
C THR A 216 -0.42 1.54 12.69
N PRO A 217 -1.44 2.01 11.96
CA PRO A 217 -2.59 2.68 12.57
C PRO A 217 -3.40 1.73 13.46
N LEU A 218 -3.99 2.26 14.54
CA LEU A 218 -4.92 1.53 15.41
C LEU A 218 -6.33 1.39 14.83
#